data_AF-A0A172Q4C3-F1
#
_entry.id   AF-A0A172Q4C3-F1
#
_cell.length_a   1.000
_cell.length_b   1.000
_cell.length_c   1.000
_cell.angle_alpha   90.00
_cell.angle_beta   90.00
_cell.angle_gamma   90.00
#
_symmetry.space_group_name_H-M   'P 1'
#
loop_
_entity.id
_entity.type
_entity.pdbx_description
1 polymer ?
#
loop_
_entity_poly.entity_id
_entity_poly.type
_entity_poly.pdbx_seq_one_letter_code
_entity_poly.pdbx_strand_id
1 'polypeptide(L)'
;WTMVAGGGASVVYADTTADMAGIADLANYGEYSGGPTTGETKFYAETLFDLMTREKDPSGRGKVLIIGGAIANFTDVAKTFTGIIQAFEEYQDKLKDVDTKIYVRRGGPNY
;
A
#
# COMPACT_ATOMS: atom_id res chain seq x y z
N TRP A 1 -1.61 1.47 -7.33
CA TRP A 1 -0.72 1.87 -6.21
C TRP A 1 -0.37 0.66 -5.39
N THR A 2 0.88 0.58 -4.94
CA THR A 2 1.39 -0.55 -4.16
C THR A 2 2.03 -0.06 -2.86
N MET A 3 1.68 -0.72 -1.75
CA MET A 3 2.32 -0.56 -0.45
C MET A 3 2.68 -1.96 0.04
N VAL A 4 3.84 -2.46 -0.38
CA VAL A 4 4.21 -3.86 -0.21
C VAL A 4 5.34 -3.99 0.80
N ALA A 5 5.22 -4.93 1.73
CA ALA A 5 6.29 -5.19 2.66
C ALA A 5 7.24 -6.32 2.26
N GLY A 6 8.53 -5.98 2.19
CA GLY A 6 9.63 -6.85 1.79
C GLY A 6 10.01 -6.66 0.32
N GLY A 7 11.30 -6.38 0.06
CA GLY A 7 11.81 -6.11 -1.30
C GLY A 7 11.59 -7.24 -2.31
N GLY A 8 11.69 -8.51 -1.91
CA GLY A 8 11.37 -9.62 -2.82
C GLY A 8 9.88 -9.67 -3.17
N ALA A 9 9.01 -9.39 -2.20
CA ALA A 9 7.58 -9.37 -2.45
C ALA A 9 7.18 -8.18 -3.34
N SER A 10 7.76 -6.99 -3.14
CA SER A 10 7.43 -5.81 -3.95
C SER A 10 7.71 -6.03 -5.43
N VAL A 11 8.79 -6.73 -5.79
CA VAL A 11 9.08 -7.12 -7.18
C VAL A 11 7.99 -8.03 -7.72
N VAL A 12 7.63 -9.10 -7.01
CA VAL A 12 6.58 -10.05 -7.46
C VAL A 12 5.22 -9.37 -7.64
N TYR A 13 4.84 -8.47 -6.74
CA TYR A 13 3.60 -7.69 -6.87
C TYR A 13 3.65 -6.74 -8.06
N ALA A 14 4.79 -6.09 -8.32
CA ALA A 14 4.96 -5.20 -9.48
C ALA A 14 4.89 -5.99 -10.80
N ASP A 15 5.60 -7.11 -10.91
CA ASP A 15 5.60 -7.99 -12.08
C ASP A 15 4.17 -8.49 -12.37
N THR A 16 3.47 -8.99 -11.35
CA THR A 16 2.10 -9.49 -11.50
C THR A 16 1.14 -8.37 -11.90
N THR A 17 1.30 -7.16 -11.34
CA THR A 17 0.46 -6.02 -11.71
C THR A 17 0.71 -5.60 -13.15
N ALA A 18 1.97 -5.55 -13.58
CA ALA A 18 2.34 -5.20 -14.94
C ALA A 18 1.81 -6.22 -15.96
N ASP A 19 1.83 -7.51 -15.62
CA ASP A 19 1.33 -8.60 -16.47
C ASP A 19 -0.21 -8.61 -16.57
N MET A 20 -0.92 -8.41 -15.45
CA MET A 20 -2.38 -8.53 -15.41
C MET A 20 -3.13 -7.22 -15.72
N ALA A 21 -2.61 -6.07 -15.29
CA ALA A 21 -3.28 -4.77 -15.39
C ALA A 21 -2.57 -3.81 -16.36
N GLY A 22 -1.39 -4.17 -16.85
CA GLY A 22 -0.58 -3.34 -17.74
C GLY A 22 0.33 -2.37 -16.99
N ILE A 23 1.56 -2.22 -17.48
CA ILE A 23 2.60 -1.38 -16.86
C ILE A 23 2.22 0.11 -16.77
N ALA A 24 1.40 0.61 -17.70
CA ALA A 24 1.01 2.01 -17.75
C ALA A 24 0.18 2.46 -16.54
N ASP A 25 -0.54 1.53 -15.90
CA ASP A 25 -1.36 1.80 -14.71
C ASP A 25 -0.60 1.54 -13.39
N LEU A 26 0.66 1.10 -13.45
CA LEU A 26 1.51 0.91 -12.26
C LEU A 26 2.08 2.27 -11.80
N ALA A 27 1.39 2.91 -10.85
CA ALA A 27 1.74 4.25 -10.37
C ALA A 27 3.07 4.34 -9.59
N ASN A 28 3.50 3.27 -8.92
CA ASN A 28 4.68 3.29 -8.07
C ASN A 28 5.30 1.90 -7.88
N TYR A 29 6.61 1.90 -7.59
CA TYR A 29 7.36 0.76 -7.06
C TYR A 29 8.08 1.20 -5.78
N GLY A 30 7.95 0.41 -4.72
CA GLY A 30 8.56 0.70 -3.43
C GLY A 30 8.21 -0.39 -2.41
N GLU A 31 8.88 -0.35 -1.27
CA GLU A 31 8.70 -1.34 -0.22
C GLU A 31 8.93 -0.76 1.17
N TYR A 32 8.38 -1.43 2.19
CA TYR A 32 8.79 -1.24 3.59
C TYR A 32 9.20 -2.59 4.20
N SER A 33 10.36 -2.63 4.86
CA SER A 33 10.89 -3.86 5.45
C SER A 33 11.82 -3.56 6.62
N GLY A 34 12.44 -4.60 7.22
CA GLY A 34 13.38 -4.41 8.33
C GLY A 34 12.74 -4.20 9.71
N GLY A 35 11.43 -4.38 9.84
CA GLY A 35 10.72 -4.23 11.11
C GLY A 35 10.47 -2.77 11.52
N PRO A 36 9.86 -1.96 10.65
CA PRO A 36 9.61 -0.56 10.96
C PRO A 36 8.60 -0.40 12.11
N THR A 37 8.68 0.74 12.76
CA THR A 37 7.76 1.16 13.82
C THR A 37 6.39 1.58 13.25
N THR A 38 5.42 1.72 14.15
CA THR A 38 4.09 2.26 13.83
C THR A 38 4.18 3.66 13.20
N GLY A 39 5.02 4.54 13.75
CA GLY A 39 5.18 5.92 13.24
C GLY A 39 5.81 5.98 11.85
N GLU A 40 6.85 5.18 11.60
CA GLU A 40 7.47 5.08 10.27
C GLU A 40 6.49 4.52 9.24
N THR A 41 5.73 3.48 9.61
CA THR A 41 4.73 2.89 8.71
C THR A 41 3.58 3.86 8.42
N LYS A 42 3.13 4.62 9.43
CA LYS A 42 2.14 5.68 9.28
C LYS A 42 2.62 6.74 8.28
N PHE A 43 3.82 7.30 8.50
CA PHE A 43 4.41 8.31 7.62
C PHE A 43 4.53 7.83 6.16
N TYR A 44 4.95 6.58 5.96
CA TYR A 44 5.02 5.97 4.63
C TYR A 44 3.63 5.83 3.98
N ALA A 45 2.63 5.37 4.75
CA ALA A 45 1.25 5.25 4.27
C ALA A 45 0.66 6.61 3.87
N GLU A 46 0.80 7.63 4.72
CA GLU A 46 0.33 9.00 4.44
C GLU A 46 0.93 9.57 3.18
N THR A 47 2.23 9.32 2.95
CA THR A 47 2.91 9.77 1.73
C THR A 47 2.26 9.15 0.48
N LEU A 48 1.94 7.85 0.51
CA LEU A 48 1.24 7.19 -0.59
C LEU A 48 -0.20 7.69 -0.74
N PHE A 49 -0.91 7.91 0.37
CA PHE A 49 -2.29 8.39 0.34
C PHE A 49 -2.39 9.81 -0.19
N ASP A 50 -1.48 10.71 0.20
CA ASP A 50 -1.36 12.03 -0.39
C ASP A 50 -1.15 11.94 -1.91
N LEU A 51 -0.12 11.21 -2.35
CA LEU A 51 0.22 11.09 -3.77
C LEU A 51 -0.94 10.53 -4.60
N MET A 52 -1.62 9.48 -4.11
CA MET A 52 -2.70 8.84 -4.86
C MET A 52 -3.99 9.66 -4.88
N THR A 53 -4.16 10.65 -3.99
CA THR A 53 -5.38 11.47 -3.88
C THR A 53 -5.25 12.88 -4.45
N ARG A 54 -4.11 13.25 -5.05
CA ARG A 54 -3.92 14.60 -5.63
C ARG A 54 -4.88 14.92 -6.78
N GLU A 55 -5.10 13.96 -7.66
CA GLU A 55 -5.96 14.10 -8.86
C GLU A 55 -6.80 12.85 -9.08
N LYS A 56 -7.96 12.96 -9.72
CA LYS A 56 -8.75 11.78 -10.16
C LYS A 56 -8.08 11.11 -11.37
N ASP A 57 -8.41 9.85 -11.65
CA ASP A 57 -7.93 9.19 -12.87
C ASP A 57 -8.46 9.95 -14.11
N PRO A 58 -7.62 10.26 -15.12
CA PRO A 58 -8.04 11.03 -16.29
C PRO A 58 -9.16 10.37 -17.11
N SER A 59 -9.29 9.04 -17.01
CA SER A 59 -10.34 8.27 -17.69
C SER A 59 -11.58 8.06 -16.81
N GLY A 60 -11.64 8.71 -15.63
CA GLY A 60 -12.75 8.61 -14.69
C GLY A 60 -12.83 7.28 -13.93
N ARG A 61 -11.77 6.45 -13.95
CA ARG A 61 -11.72 5.17 -13.25
C ARG A 61 -11.43 5.37 -11.75
N GLY A 62 -11.92 4.46 -10.91
CA GLY A 62 -11.48 4.36 -9.52
C GLY A 62 -10.03 3.87 -9.41
N LYS A 63 -9.37 4.17 -8.29
CA LYS A 63 -7.97 3.78 -8.06
C LYS A 63 -7.87 2.51 -7.23
N VAL A 64 -6.80 1.75 -7.41
CA VAL A 64 -6.54 0.53 -6.62
C VAL A 64 -5.27 0.72 -5.78
N LEU A 65 -5.38 0.41 -4.49
CA LEU A 65 -4.26 0.27 -3.56
C LEU A 65 -4.12 -1.20 -3.14
N ILE A 66 -2.94 -1.77 -3.40
CA ILE A 66 -2.58 -3.11 -2.96
C ILE A 66 -1.65 -2.98 -1.75
N ILE A 67 -2.14 -3.38 -0.57
CA ILE A 67 -1.35 -3.48 0.66
C ILE A 67 -0.95 -4.95 0.83
N GLY A 68 0.27 -5.26 0.41
CA GLY A 68 0.71 -6.63 0.20
C GLY A 68 1.96 -7.01 0.97
N GLY A 69 2.36 -8.26 0.81
CA GLY A 69 3.70 -8.73 1.15
C GLY A 69 3.73 -10.21 1.49
N ALA A 70 4.95 -10.76 1.56
CA ALA A 70 5.18 -12.14 1.98
C ALA A 70 4.80 -12.37 3.46
N ILE A 71 4.96 -13.61 3.94
CA ILE A 71 4.87 -13.90 5.37
C ILE A 71 6.15 -13.36 6.02
N ALA A 72 6.02 -12.42 6.96
CA ALA A 72 7.17 -11.81 7.62
C ALA A 72 7.83 -12.78 8.61
N ASN A 73 9.17 -12.72 8.70
CA ASN A 73 9.94 -13.51 9.68
C ASN A 73 9.94 -12.85 11.08
N PHE A 74 10.10 -11.53 11.14
CA PHE A 74 10.30 -10.79 12.40
C PHE A 74 9.54 -9.46 12.48
N THR A 75 8.98 -8.95 11.37
CA THR A 75 8.16 -7.74 11.40
C THR A 75 6.85 -8.00 12.14
N ASP A 76 6.55 -7.17 13.14
CA ASP A 76 5.29 -7.19 13.88
C ASP A 76 4.16 -6.59 13.02
N VAL A 77 3.28 -7.46 12.53
CA VAL A 77 2.22 -7.06 11.59
C VAL A 77 1.24 -6.11 12.28
N ALA A 78 0.85 -6.38 13.52
CA ALA A 78 -0.04 -5.52 14.30
C ALA A 78 0.48 -4.08 14.41
N LYS A 79 1.78 -3.89 14.71
CA LYS A 79 2.39 -2.55 14.82
C LYS A 79 2.39 -1.80 13.51
N THR A 80 2.79 -2.47 12.43
CA THR A 80 2.82 -1.83 11.10
C THR A 80 1.41 -1.48 10.63
N PHE A 81 0.44 -2.39 10.80
CA PHE A 81 -0.94 -2.16 10.40
C PHE A 81 -1.64 -1.11 11.27
N THR A 82 -1.27 -0.97 12.54
CA THR A 82 -1.74 0.15 13.37
C THR A 82 -1.36 1.50 12.74
N GLY A 83 -0.15 1.63 12.19
CA GLY A 83 0.28 2.85 11.50
C GLY A 83 -0.50 3.10 10.22
N ILE A 84 -0.76 2.05 9.44
CA ILE A 84 -1.59 2.13 8.22
C ILE A 84 -3.03 2.53 8.55
N ILE A 85 -3.62 1.96 9.61
CA ILE A 85 -4.97 2.29 10.06
C ILE A 85 -5.07 3.75 10.50
N GLN A 86 -4.09 4.24 11.27
CA GLN A 86 -4.03 5.66 11.65
C GLN A 86 -3.97 6.59 10.43
N ALA A 87 -3.21 6.21 9.39
CA ALA A 87 -3.19 6.97 8.14
C ALA A 87 -4.56 6.93 7.41
N PHE A 88 -5.27 5.79 7.46
CA PHE A 88 -6.62 5.70 6.89
C PHE A 88 -7.62 6.60 7.61
N GLU A 89 -7.56 6.69 8.94
CA GLU A 89 -8.42 7.58 9.71
C GLU A 89 -8.31 9.03 9.26
N GLU A 90 -7.10 9.48 8.89
CA GLU A 90 -6.82 10.83 8.40
C GLU A 90 -7.20 11.06 6.92
N TYR A 91 -7.00 10.05 6.05
CA TYR A 91 -7.16 10.20 4.59
C TYR A 91 -8.44 9.59 4.01
N GLN A 92 -9.29 8.97 4.82
CA GLN A 92 -10.48 8.24 4.36
C GLN A 92 -11.36 9.03 3.37
N ASP A 93 -11.58 10.32 3.59
CA ASP A 93 -12.48 11.10 2.76
C ASP A 93 -11.85 11.43 1.40
N LYS A 94 -10.54 11.73 1.38
CA LYS A 94 -9.78 11.88 0.13
C LYS A 94 -9.73 10.58 -0.67
N LEU A 95 -9.57 9.44 0.01
CA LEU A 95 -9.55 8.13 -0.63
C LEU A 95 -10.91 7.76 -1.24
N LYS A 96 -12.01 8.10 -0.57
CA LYS A 96 -13.38 7.95 -1.09
C LYS A 96 -13.61 8.85 -2.31
N ASP A 97 -13.12 10.10 -2.31
CA ASP A 97 -13.33 11.04 -3.43
C ASP A 97 -12.71 10.55 -4.76
N VAL A 98 -11.63 9.79 -4.69
CA VAL A 98 -10.97 9.17 -5.86
C VAL A 98 -11.37 7.70 -6.10
N ASP A 99 -12.47 7.25 -5.50
CA ASP A 99 -13.02 5.88 -5.61
C ASP A 99 -11.96 4.80 -5.38
N THR A 100 -11.22 4.91 -4.28
CA THR A 100 -10.14 3.96 -3.96
C THR A 100 -10.69 2.61 -3.50
N LYS A 101 -10.25 1.53 -4.15
CA LYS A 101 -10.43 0.14 -3.72
C LYS A 101 -9.14 -0.40 -3.11
N ILE A 102 -9.25 -1.02 -1.94
CA ILE A 102 -8.09 -1.48 -1.16
C ILE A 102 -8.13 -3.00 -1.07
N TYR A 103 -7.02 -3.65 -1.42
CA TYR A 103 -6.83 -5.10 -1.29
C TYR A 103 -5.68 -5.38 -0.36
N VAL A 104 -5.91 -6.24 0.64
CA VAL A 104 -4.96 -6.49 1.72
C VAL A 104 -4.59 -7.96 1.75
N ARG A 105 -3.29 -8.26 1.74
CA ARG A 105 -2.77 -9.60 2.03
C ARG A 105 -1.47 -9.48 2.81
N ARG A 106 -1.48 -9.95 4.06
CA ARG A 106 -0.28 -10.00 4.91
C ARG A 106 -0.30 -11.22 5.82
N GLY A 107 0.88 -11.73 6.15
CA GLY A 107 1.08 -12.73 7.20
C GLY A 107 2.38 -12.46 7.95
N GLY A 108 2.54 -13.04 9.12
CA GLY A 108 3.71 -12.85 9.98
C GLY A 108 3.34 -12.81 11.47
N PRO A 109 4.28 -12.44 12.35
CA PRO A 109 3.99 -12.25 13.77
C PRO A 109 2.82 -11.27 13.99
N ASN A 110 1.82 -11.70 14.78
CA ASN A 110 0.63 -10.91 15.14
C ASN A 110 -0.18 -10.39 13.93
N TYR A 111 -0.34 -11.23 12.89
CA TYR A 111 -1.15 -10.89 11.71
C TYR A 111 -2.66 -11.11 11.92
#